data_AF-A0A166AT45-F1
#
_entry.id   AF-A0A166AT45-F1
#
_cell.length_a   1.000
_cell.length_b   1.000
_cell.length_c   1.000
_cell.angle_alpha   90.00
_cell.angle_beta   90.00
_cell.angle_gamma   90.00
#
_symmetry.space_group_name_H-M   'P 1'
#
loop_
_entity.id
_entity.type
_entity.pdbx_description
1 polymer ?
#
loop_
_entity_poly.entity_id
_entity_poly.type
_entity_poly.pdbx_seq_one_letter_code
_entity_poly.pdbx_strand_id
1 'polypeptide(L)'
;MLIIDNPTWLDRPVKGSMFVVIAIDPVASVEDLDAQARDEAAQIHPKKYLALMDQAVGLEMLRDGARMPKLRLDFYLAHTGLPASADKWAATPIAPAPTHPTTGRLPILASHALPWPNCHIHTLDAIIAAVSRIYQHHAPGPSLNAEARRALGLHRLQDTRAYQPPEDDGSVPDDEDYEDALAVLREEMLELEVYPQAADDEATSMFDVIPQDTTPQMKLHVEVWVDISSIEWPSNPVDLGSEIKRLRKIEWNWAQRVVSEALAKKPETSASLEGISCADIDTSGLELDGEVFEDDGSDMSILPEDAIEHRAN
;
A
#
# COMPACT_ATOMS: atom_id res chain seq x y z
N MET A 1 20.85 -17.47 -15.68
CA MET A 1 19.91 -16.68 -14.86
C MET A 1 19.99 -15.26 -15.36
N LEU A 2 18.87 -14.75 -15.88
CA LEU A 2 18.76 -13.35 -16.32
C LEU A 2 18.14 -12.56 -15.16
N ILE A 3 18.72 -11.40 -14.83
CA ILE A 3 18.21 -10.52 -13.78
C ILE A 3 17.65 -9.28 -14.47
N ILE A 4 16.42 -8.92 -14.14
CA ILE A 4 15.79 -7.68 -14.58
C ILE A 4 15.61 -6.80 -13.36
N ASP A 5 16.36 -5.70 -13.30
CA ASP A 5 16.21 -4.67 -12.29
C ASP A 5 15.11 -3.68 -12.70
N ASN A 6 14.34 -3.20 -11.73
CA ASN A 6 13.24 -2.25 -11.90
C ASN A 6 12.27 -2.63 -13.04
N PRO A 7 11.71 -3.85 -13.02
CA PRO A 7 10.83 -4.33 -14.07
C PRO A 7 9.60 -3.45 -14.25
N THR A 8 9.22 -3.29 -15.50
CA THR A 8 7.98 -2.65 -15.91
C THR A 8 6.90 -3.70 -16.17
N TRP A 9 5.67 -3.25 -16.44
CA TRP A 9 4.59 -4.14 -16.89
C TRP A 9 4.96 -5.04 -18.08
N LEU A 10 5.89 -4.61 -18.96
CA LEU A 10 6.33 -5.40 -20.12
C LEU A 10 7.24 -6.57 -19.76
N ASP A 11 7.91 -6.50 -18.60
CA ASP A 11 8.90 -7.49 -18.16
C ASP A 11 8.26 -8.66 -17.40
N ARG A 12 6.92 -8.66 -17.31
CA ARG A 12 6.14 -9.71 -16.64
C ARG A 12 6.49 -11.09 -17.24
N PRO A 13 6.94 -12.06 -16.42
CA PRO A 13 7.49 -13.31 -16.93
C PRO A 13 6.44 -14.20 -17.59
N VAL A 14 5.16 -14.08 -17.22
CA VAL A 14 4.05 -14.87 -17.80
C VAL A 14 2.71 -14.13 -17.83
N LYS A 15 1.86 -14.47 -18.81
CA LYS A 15 0.53 -13.88 -19.01
C LYS A 15 -0.55 -14.32 -17.99
N GLY A 16 -0.24 -15.26 -17.10
CA GLY A 16 -1.20 -15.83 -16.14
C GLY A 16 -0.70 -15.80 -14.70
N SER A 17 -1.38 -16.57 -13.84
CA SER A 17 -0.98 -16.75 -12.43
C SER A 17 0.04 -17.87 -12.32
N MET A 18 1.14 -17.61 -11.63
CA MET A 18 2.27 -18.54 -11.52
C MET A 18 2.82 -18.56 -10.10
N PHE A 19 3.22 -19.74 -9.65
CA PHE A 19 3.96 -19.90 -8.42
C PHE A 19 5.40 -19.42 -8.60
N VAL A 20 5.78 -18.49 -7.75
CA VAL A 20 7.09 -17.86 -7.70
C VAL A 20 7.58 -17.88 -6.26
N VAL A 21 8.88 -17.67 -6.08
CA VAL A 21 9.44 -17.36 -4.77
C VAL A 21 9.59 -15.85 -4.66
N ILE A 22 9.20 -15.29 -3.53
CA ILE A 22 9.36 -13.86 -3.23
C ILE A 22 10.18 -13.65 -1.98
N ALA A 23 10.88 -12.52 -1.91
CA ALA A 23 11.49 -11.99 -0.71
C ALA A 23 11.26 -10.48 -0.67
N ILE A 24 11.09 -9.90 0.51
CA ILE A 24 11.01 -8.45 0.65
C ILE A 24 12.36 -7.85 0.23
N ASP A 25 12.32 -6.71 -0.45
CA ASP A 25 13.48 -5.84 -0.67
C ASP A 25 13.40 -4.67 0.32
N PRO A 26 14.06 -4.77 1.49
CA PRO A 26 13.91 -3.79 2.55
C PRO A 26 14.37 -2.40 2.12
N VAL A 27 15.48 -2.34 1.38
CA VAL A 27 16.12 -1.08 0.99
C VAL A 27 15.31 -0.39 -0.10
N ALA A 28 14.84 -1.12 -1.11
CA ALA A 28 13.93 -0.54 -2.12
C ALA A 28 12.60 -0.11 -1.49
N SER A 29 12.16 -0.78 -0.42
CA SER A 29 10.90 -0.43 0.23
C SER A 29 10.90 0.94 0.92
N VAL A 30 12.08 1.39 1.33
CA VAL A 30 12.30 2.70 2.00
C VAL A 30 13.10 3.66 1.13
N GLU A 31 13.15 3.44 -0.19
CA GLU A 31 13.97 4.23 -1.13
C GLU A 31 13.65 5.73 -1.07
N ASP A 32 12.36 6.06 -0.90
CA ASP A 32 11.89 7.44 -0.86
C ASP A 32 12.25 8.15 0.46
N LEU A 33 12.62 7.42 1.53
CA LEU A 33 12.91 7.96 2.87
C LEU A 33 14.36 8.49 3.01
N ASP A 34 14.81 8.77 4.25
CA ASP A 34 16.16 9.26 4.54
C ASP A 34 17.25 8.17 4.48
N ALA A 35 18.52 8.58 4.61
CA ALA A 35 19.65 7.64 4.60
C ALA A 35 19.65 6.70 5.80
N GLN A 36 19.20 7.19 6.97
CA GLN A 36 19.15 6.38 8.19
C GLN A 36 18.13 5.24 8.06
N ALA A 37 16.94 5.50 7.51
CA ALA A 37 15.93 4.48 7.25
C ALA A 37 16.46 3.40 6.29
N ARG A 38 17.23 3.79 5.28
CA ARG A 38 17.89 2.85 4.37
C ARG A 38 18.94 1.99 5.08
N ASP A 39 19.73 2.57 5.98
CA ASP A 39 20.73 1.83 6.78
C ASP A 39 20.06 0.85 7.77
N GLU A 40 18.96 1.27 8.42
CA GLU A 40 18.16 0.43 9.31
C GLU A 40 17.50 -0.72 8.52
N ALA A 41 16.93 -0.43 7.36
CA ALA A 41 16.29 -1.43 6.49
C ALA A 41 17.31 -2.44 5.95
N ALA A 42 18.54 -2.02 5.67
CA ALA A 42 19.62 -2.90 5.22
C ALA A 42 20.01 -3.98 6.26
N GLN A 43 19.65 -3.80 7.54
CA GLN A 43 19.85 -4.82 8.59
C GLN A 43 18.75 -5.89 8.61
N ILE A 44 17.65 -5.70 7.87
CA ILE A 44 16.61 -6.71 7.75
C ILE A 44 17.11 -7.80 6.80
N HIS A 45 17.15 -9.03 7.29
CA HIS A 45 17.46 -10.20 6.48
C HIS A 45 16.14 -10.83 5.99
N PRO A 46 15.73 -10.57 4.74
CA PRO A 46 14.45 -11.04 4.24
C PRO A 46 14.46 -12.55 4.07
N LYS A 47 13.37 -13.19 4.47
CA LYS A 47 13.14 -14.61 4.19
C LYS A 47 12.54 -14.79 2.80
N LYS A 48 12.56 -16.04 2.34
CA LYS A 48 11.98 -16.45 1.05
C LYS A 48 10.66 -17.19 1.27
N TYR A 49 9.65 -16.78 0.52
CA TYR A 49 8.28 -17.25 0.63
C TYR A 49 7.79 -17.79 -0.70
N LEU A 50 6.93 -18.81 -0.65
CA LEU A 50 6.23 -19.27 -1.84
C LEU A 50 4.97 -18.41 -2.02
N ALA A 51 4.77 -17.88 -3.22
CA ALA A 51 3.61 -17.09 -3.54
C ALA A 51 3.06 -17.44 -4.93
N LEU A 52 1.75 -17.32 -5.10
CA LEU A 52 1.12 -17.25 -6.40
C LEU A 52 1.07 -15.79 -6.83
N MET A 53 1.91 -15.44 -7.79
CA MET A 53 1.87 -14.15 -8.48
C MET A 53 0.63 -14.11 -9.38
N ASP A 54 -0.24 -13.13 -9.20
CA ASP A 54 -1.48 -12.98 -9.98
C ASP A 54 -1.52 -11.66 -10.79
N GLN A 55 -2.69 -11.04 -10.95
CA GLN A 55 -2.86 -9.87 -11.82
C GLN A 55 -2.06 -8.67 -11.31
N ALA A 56 -1.74 -7.73 -12.20
CA ALA A 56 -1.22 -6.44 -11.74
C ALA A 56 -2.33 -5.64 -11.07
N VAL A 57 -1.96 -5.04 -9.94
CA VAL A 57 -2.85 -4.18 -9.17
C VAL A 57 -2.43 -2.73 -9.42
N GLY A 58 -2.95 -2.17 -10.50
CA GLY A 58 -2.83 -0.75 -10.84
C GLY A 58 -1.56 -0.35 -11.60
N LEU A 59 -1.49 0.95 -11.93
CA LEU A 59 -0.37 1.62 -12.61
C LEU A 59 0.20 2.63 -11.62
N GLU A 60 1.40 2.41 -11.10
CA GLU A 60 2.12 3.45 -10.35
C GLU A 60 3.09 4.15 -11.30
N MET A 61 2.80 5.41 -11.61
CA MET A 61 3.65 6.25 -12.46
C MET A 61 4.95 6.58 -11.71
N LEU A 62 6.10 6.33 -12.34
CA LEU A 62 7.41 6.74 -11.82
C LEU A 62 7.47 8.28 -11.74
N ARG A 63 7.99 8.84 -10.63
CA ARG A 63 8.18 10.30 -10.45
C ARG A 63 9.09 10.92 -11.52
N ASP A 64 9.96 10.14 -12.16
CA ASP A 64 10.97 10.59 -13.12
C ASP A 64 10.49 10.73 -14.58
N GLY A 65 9.18 10.76 -14.83
CA GLY A 65 8.66 10.94 -16.20
C GLY A 65 8.95 9.76 -17.14
N ALA A 66 9.38 8.62 -16.59
CA ALA A 66 9.45 7.37 -17.32
C ALA A 66 8.03 6.97 -17.73
N ARG A 67 7.81 6.82 -19.04
CA ARG A 67 6.50 6.52 -19.65
C ARG A 67 5.87 5.20 -19.21
N MET A 68 6.56 4.37 -18.43
CA MET A 68 6.12 3.02 -18.07
C MET A 68 6.02 2.88 -16.55
N PRO A 69 4.87 2.42 -16.03
CA PRO A 69 4.69 2.23 -14.59
C PRO A 69 5.50 1.06 -14.05
N LYS A 70 5.93 1.15 -12.78
CA LYS A 70 6.57 0.03 -12.06
C LYS A 70 5.64 -1.18 -12.04
N LEU A 71 6.20 -2.38 -12.15
CA LEU A 71 5.43 -3.61 -12.08
C LEU A 71 4.91 -3.83 -10.64
N ARG A 72 3.61 -3.68 -10.44
CA ARG A 72 2.94 -3.91 -9.15
C ARG A 72 1.95 -5.07 -9.25
N LEU A 73 2.07 -6.07 -8.38
CA LEU A 73 1.37 -7.35 -8.50
C LEU A 73 0.71 -7.78 -7.18
N ASP A 74 -0.36 -8.57 -7.29
CA ASP A 74 -0.96 -9.30 -6.16
C ASP A 74 -0.24 -10.63 -5.98
N PHE A 75 0.14 -10.95 -4.74
CA PHE A 75 0.82 -12.18 -4.37
C PHE A 75 0.02 -12.90 -3.28
N TYR A 76 -0.54 -14.05 -3.62
CA TYR A 76 -1.17 -14.92 -2.62
C TYR A 76 -0.13 -15.83 -2.01
N LEU A 77 0.05 -15.78 -0.69
CA LEU A 77 1.03 -16.60 -0.02
C LEU A 77 0.57 -18.06 0.01
N ALA A 78 1.52 -18.96 -0.20
CA ALA A 78 1.29 -20.39 -0.12
C ALA A 78 2.34 -21.02 0.78
N HIS A 79 1.91 -22.01 1.54
CA HIS A 79 2.78 -22.72 2.47
C HIS A 79 2.33 -24.16 2.63
N THR A 80 3.19 -25.00 3.20
CA THR A 80 2.83 -26.36 3.58
C THR A 80 1.92 -26.36 4.81
N GLY A 81 0.86 -27.16 4.77
CA GLY A 81 -0.11 -27.21 5.86
C GLY A 81 -1.15 -26.09 5.79
N LEU A 82 -1.95 -26.00 6.84
CA LEU A 82 -3.01 -25.01 6.96
C LEU A 82 -2.51 -23.76 7.70
N PRO A 83 -3.13 -22.59 7.49
CA PRO A 83 -2.88 -21.37 8.26
C PRO A 83 -3.14 -21.56 9.76
N ALA A 84 -2.83 -20.52 10.54
CA ALA A 84 -3.01 -20.48 12.00
C ALA A 84 -4.41 -20.94 12.44
N SER A 85 -4.53 -21.40 13.68
CA SER A 85 -5.73 -22.12 14.14
C SER A 85 -7.06 -21.38 13.98
N ALA A 86 -7.06 -20.05 14.06
CA ALA A 86 -8.24 -19.23 13.86
C ALA A 86 -8.72 -19.23 12.40
N ASP A 87 -7.79 -19.19 11.45
CA ASP A 87 -8.06 -19.02 10.01
C ASP A 87 -7.85 -20.30 9.20
N LYS A 88 -7.79 -21.46 9.86
CA LYS A 88 -7.63 -22.78 9.23
C LYS A 88 -8.60 -23.06 8.08
N TRP A 89 -9.75 -22.40 8.07
CA TRP A 89 -10.79 -22.54 7.07
C TRP A 89 -10.49 -21.72 5.79
N ALA A 90 -9.67 -20.68 5.90
CA ALA A 90 -9.29 -19.76 4.83
C ALA A 90 -8.05 -20.25 4.07
N ALA A 91 -8.14 -21.46 3.54
CA ALA A 91 -7.10 -22.06 2.73
C ALA A 91 -7.67 -22.78 1.51
N THR A 92 -6.91 -22.80 0.42
CA THR A 92 -7.21 -23.57 -0.79
C THR A 92 -6.12 -24.62 -1.03
N PRO A 93 -6.44 -25.92 -0.99
CA PRO A 93 -5.44 -26.97 -1.21
C PRO A 93 -4.92 -26.95 -2.65
N ILE A 94 -3.63 -27.25 -2.83
CA ILE A 94 -2.97 -27.39 -4.13
C ILE A 94 -2.63 -28.87 -4.33
N ALA A 95 -3.02 -29.46 -5.46
CA ALA A 95 -2.70 -30.86 -5.74
C ALA A 95 -1.17 -31.09 -5.66
N PRO A 96 -0.70 -32.16 -4.98
CA PRO A 96 -1.45 -33.34 -4.54
C PRO A 96 -1.99 -33.29 -3.09
N ALA A 97 -2.14 -32.12 -2.46
CA ALA A 97 -2.76 -32.00 -1.15
C ALA A 97 -4.19 -32.61 -1.16
N PRO A 98 -4.66 -33.18 -0.04
CA PRO A 98 -6.03 -33.69 0.06
C PRO A 98 -7.05 -32.55 0.07
N THR A 99 -8.32 -32.91 -0.12
CA THR A 99 -9.45 -31.99 0.06
C THR A 99 -9.39 -31.32 1.44
N HIS A 100 -9.72 -30.04 1.48
CA HIS A 100 -9.66 -29.26 2.71
C HIS A 100 -10.58 -29.87 3.79
N PRO A 101 -10.09 -30.13 5.01
CA PRO A 101 -10.84 -30.90 6.02
C PRO A 101 -12.11 -30.19 6.51
N THR A 102 -12.06 -28.87 6.71
CA THR A 102 -13.19 -28.10 7.24
C THR A 102 -14.18 -27.65 6.16
N THR A 103 -13.68 -27.06 5.07
CA THR A 103 -14.52 -26.45 4.02
C THR A 103 -14.89 -27.40 2.90
N GLY A 104 -14.25 -28.58 2.80
CA GLY A 104 -14.48 -29.54 1.71
C GLY A 104 -13.96 -29.09 0.34
N ARG A 105 -13.15 -28.02 0.28
CA ARG A 105 -12.59 -27.50 -0.98
C ARG A 105 -11.73 -28.53 -1.67
N LEU A 106 -12.00 -28.74 -2.97
CA LEU A 106 -11.20 -29.61 -3.81
C LEU A 106 -9.83 -28.96 -4.11
N PRO A 107 -8.76 -29.76 -4.23
CA PRO A 107 -7.45 -29.25 -4.58
C PRO A 107 -7.44 -28.61 -5.97
N ILE A 108 -6.86 -27.41 -6.08
CA ILE A 108 -6.60 -26.79 -7.37
C ILE A 108 -5.41 -27.46 -8.06
N LEU A 109 -5.51 -27.62 -9.38
CA LEU A 109 -4.47 -28.26 -10.19
C LEU A 109 -3.52 -27.20 -10.75
N ALA A 110 -2.25 -27.26 -10.31
CA ALA A 110 -1.17 -26.54 -10.96
C ALA A 110 -0.68 -27.30 -12.21
N SER A 111 -0.07 -26.59 -13.16
CA SER A 111 0.45 -27.20 -14.40
C SER A 111 1.44 -28.33 -14.15
N HIS A 112 2.22 -28.22 -13.06
CA HIS A 112 3.07 -29.28 -12.52
C HIS A 112 2.96 -29.27 -11.00
N ALA A 113 3.20 -30.41 -10.36
CA ALA A 113 3.16 -30.51 -8.90
C ALA A 113 4.23 -29.60 -8.27
N LEU A 114 3.88 -28.96 -7.15
CA LEU A 114 4.86 -28.24 -6.34
C LEU A 114 5.87 -29.25 -5.73
N PRO A 115 7.14 -28.85 -5.55
CA PRO A 115 8.15 -29.71 -4.92
C PRO A 115 7.80 -30.11 -3.49
N TRP A 116 7.02 -29.28 -2.78
CA TRP A 116 6.66 -29.49 -1.39
C TRP A 116 5.30 -30.18 -1.25
N PRO A 117 5.18 -31.14 -0.31
CA PRO A 117 3.92 -31.83 -0.08
C PRO A 117 2.92 -30.92 0.64
N ASN A 118 1.63 -31.22 0.48
CA ASN A 118 0.55 -30.63 1.26
C ASN A 118 0.51 -29.09 1.26
N CYS A 119 0.78 -28.48 0.09
CA CYS A 119 0.75 -27.03 -0.06
C CYS A 119 -0.68 -26.49 -0.14
N HIS A 120 -0.91 -25.35 0.50
CA HIS A 120 -2.16 -24.62 0.44
C HIS A 120 -1.87 -23.15 0.13
N ILE A 121 -2.76 -22.52 -0.65
CA ILE A 121 -2.80 -21.06 -0.76
C ILE A 121 -3.61 -20.55 0.42
N HIS A 122 -3.02 -19.67 1.21
CA HIS A 122 -3.69 -19.00 2.31
C HIS A 122 -4.47 -17.82 1.72
N THR A 123 -5.79 -17.92 1.68
CA THR A 123 -6.63 -17.00 0.89
C THR A 123 -6.76 -15.60 1.49
N LEU A 124 -6.51 -15.46 2.79
CA LEU A 124 -6.45 -14.18 3.49
C LEU A 124 -5.03 -13.58 3.52
N ASP A 125 -3.99 -14.40 3.29
CA ASP A 125 -2.60 -13.95 3.27
C ASP A 125 -2.21 -13.52 1.85
N ALA A 126 -2.58 -12.29 1.48
CA ALA A 126 -2.20 -11.69 0.21
C ALA A 126 -1.46 -10.37 0.43
N ILE A 127 -0.45 -10.11 -0.39
CA ILE A 127 0.27 -8.83 -0.40
C ILE A 127 0.24 -8.21 -1.79
N ILE A 128 0.17 -6.89 -1.84
CA ILE A 128 0.38 -6.11 -3.06
C ILE A 128 1.73 -5.44 -2.93
N ALA A 129 2.63 -5.69 -3.87
CA ALA A 129 3.99 -5.15 -3.82
C ALA A 129 4.48 -4.74 -5.21
N ALA A 130 5.35 -3.73 -5.24
CA ALA A 130 6.15 -3.40 -6.40
C ALA A 130 7.30 -4.42 -6.55
N VAL A 131 7.63 -4.81 -7.78
CA VAL A 131 8.74 -5.73 -8.02
C VAL A 131 10.01 -4.91 -8.24
N SER A 132 11.01 -5.08 -7.39
CA SER A 132 12.32 -4.43 -7.57
C SER A 132 13.21 -5.23 -8.52
N ARG A 133 13.17 -6.57 -8.45
CA ARG A 133 13.97 -7.47 -9.30
C ARG A 133 13.22 -8.72 -9.71
N ILE A 134 13.45 -9.18 -10.94
CA ILE A 134 13.02 -10.50 -11.42
C ILE A 134 14.24 -11.34 -11.78
N TYR A 135 14.39 -12.47 -11.08
CA TYR A 135 15.34 -13.51 -11.43
C TYR A 135 14.65 -14.51 -12.36
N GLN A 136 14.92 -14.37 -13.66
CA GLN A 136 14.42 -15.27 -14.69
C GLN A 136 15.35 -16.48 -14.84
N HIS A 137 14.73 -17.65 -14.78
CA HIS A 137 15.37 -18.95 -14.99
C HIS A 137 14.82 -19.59 -16.27
N HIS A 138 15.53 -20.61 -16.78
CA HIS A 138 15.12 -21.32 -18.00
C HIS A 138 13.82 -22.11 -17.84
N ALA A 139 13.49 -22.53 -16.61
CA ALA A 139 12.27 -23.24 -16.29
C ALA A 139 11.31 -22.32 -15.53
N PRO A 140 10.14 -21.97 -16.11
CA PRO A 140 9.11 -21.24 -15.39
C PRO A 140 8.51 -22.10 -14.28
N GLY A 141 8.12 -21.46 -13.16
CA GLY A 141 7.39 -22.12 -12.09
C GLY A 141 6.03 -22.67 -12.53
N PRO A 142 5.41 -23.55 -11.72
CA PRO A 142 4.07 -24.08 -11.99
C PRO A 142 3.04 -22.94 -12.12
N SER A 143 2.07 -23.10 -13.02
CA SER A 143 1.05 -22.09 -13.30
C SER A 143 -0.35 -22.62 -13.06
N LEU A 144 -1.30 -21.72 -12.80
CA LEU A 144 -2.71 -22.07 -12.70
C LEU A 144 -3.40 -21.84 -14.04
N ASN A 145 -4.25 -22.77 -14.44
CA ASN A 145 -5.14 -22.57 -15.58
C ASN A 145 -6.29 -21.61 -15.19
N ALA A 146 -7.08 -21.20 -16.19
CA ALA A 146 -8.15 -20.23 -15.99
C ALA A 146 -9.26 -20.71 -15.03
N GLU A 147 -9.53 -22.01 -14.97
CA GLU A 147 -10.55 -22.60 -14.10
C GLU A 147 -10.09 -22.66 -12.65
N ALA A 148 -8.87 -23.14 -12.39
CA ALA A 148 -8.24 -23.14 -11.07
C ALA A 148 -8.11 -21.71 -10.51
N ARG A 149 -7.73 -20.74 -11.36
CA ARG A 149 -7.67 -19.33 -10.97
C ARG A 149 -9.06 -18.79 -10.60
N ARG A 150 -10.10 -19.14 -11.36
CA ARG A 150 -11.48 -18.75 -11.04
C ARG A 150 -11.95 -19.34 -9.72
N ALA A 151 -11.66 -20.63 -9.48
CA ALA A 151 -11.98 -21.29 -8.22
C ALA A 151 -11.29 -20.61 -7.03
N LEU A 152 -9.99 -20.29 -7.17
CA LEU A 152 -9.25 -19.56 -6.14
C LEU A 152 -9.88 -18.18 -5.86
N GLY A 153 -10.24 -17.43 -6.91
CA GLY A 153 -10.91 -16.14 -6.75
C GLY A 153 -12.25 -16.23 -6.02
N LEU A 154 -13.02 -17.31 -6.24
CA LEU A 154 -14.26 -17.56 -5.51
C LEU A 154 -14.00 -17.92 -4.04
N HIS A 155 -13.01 -18.77 -3.76
CA HIS A 155 -12.64 -19.12 -2.39
C HIS A 155 -12.20 -17.88 -1.62
N ARG A 156 -11.34 -17.04 -2.21
CA ARG A 156 -10.92 -15.75 -1.63
C ARG A 156 -12.12 -14.86 -1.32
N LEU A 157 -13.01 -14.66 -2.29
CA LEU A 157 -14.18 -13.81 -2.08
C LEU A 157 -15.09 -14.32 -0.94
N GLN A 158 -15.27 -15.63 -0.84
CA GLN A 158 -16.02 -16.24 0.26
C GLN A 158 -15.29 -16.03 1.59
N ASP A 159 -13.97 -16.20 1.60
CA ASP A 159 -13.16 -16.05 2.81
C ASP A 159 -13.12 -14.63 3.31
N THR A 160 -12.86 -13.66 2.43
CA THR A 160 -12.89 -12.24 2.80
C THR A 160 -14.27 -11.81 3.32
N ARG A 161 -15.37 -12.39 2.83
CA ARG A 161 -16.72 -12.08 3.32
C ARG A 161 -17.04 -12.74 4.67
N ALA A 162 -16.49 -13.91 4.92
CA ALA A 162 -16.70 -14.64 6.17
C ALA A 162 -15.72 -14.22 7.26
N TYR A 163 -14.60 -13.60 6.88
CA TYR A 163 -13.60 -13.11 7.80
C TYR A 163 -14.20 -12.00 8.66
N GLN A 164 -14.18 -12.24 9.96
CA GLN A 164 -14.41 -11.22 10.97
C GLN A 164 -13.05 -10.96 11.61
N PRO A 165 -12.52 -9.73 11.54
CA PRO A 165 -11.34 -9.42 12.31
C PRO A 165 -11.65 -9.72 13.78
N PRO A 166 -10.70 -10.29 14.55
CA PRO A 166 -10.88 -10.41 15.98
C PRO A 166 -11.29 -9.04 16.53
N GLU A 167 -12.30 -9.01 17.42
CA GLU A 167 -12.64 -7.79 18.13
C GLU A 167 -11.35 -7.30 18.78
N ASP A 168 -10.94 -6.11 18.38
CA ASP A 168 -9.79 -5.42 18.92
C ASP A 168 -10.05 -5.23 20.41
N ASP A 169 -9.47 -6.09 21.24
CA ASP A 169 -9.51 -5.94 22.70
C ASP A 169 -8.47 -4.93 23.17
N GLY A 170 -8.01 -4.03 22.27
CA GLY A 170 -6.96 -3.05 22.54
C GLY A 170 -5.62 -3.67 22.92
N SER A 171 -5.51 -5.00 22.99
CA SER A 171 -4.31 -5.68 23.45
C SER A 171 -3.62 -6.38 22.28
N VAL A 172 -3.12 -5.56 21.35
CA VAL A 172 -1.92 -5.97 20.63
C VAL A 172 -0.73 -5.65 21.53
N PRO A 173 0.00 -6.65 22.05
CA PRO A 173 1.17 -6.41 22.88
C PRO A 173 2.34 -5.93 22.02
N ASP A 174 2.29 -4.65 21.63
CA ASP A 174 3.35 -3.74 21.12
C ASP A 174 2.76 -2.57 20.28
N ASP A 175 1.45 -2.50 20.01
CA ASP A 175 0.84 -1.42 19.18
C ASP A 175 0.23 -0.26 20.01
N GLU A 176 0.04 -0.37 21.34
CA GLU A 176 -0.44 0.75 22.20
C GLU A 176 0.50 1.97 22.08
N ASP A 177 1.82 1.77 22.12
CA ASP A 177 2.80 2.85 21.96
C ASP A 177 2.75 3.50 20.56
N TYR A 178 2.27 2.78 19.54
CA TYR A 178 2.15 3.28 18.17
C TYR A 178 0.87 4.09 17.98
N GLU A 179 -0.27 3.57 18.46
CA GLU A 179 -1.56 4.27 18.38
C GLU A 179 -1.65 5.46 19.35
N ASP A 180 -1.12 5.33 20.58
CA ASP A 180 -1.05 6.45 21.52
C ASP A 180 -0.10 7.54 21.01
N ALA A 181 1.04 7.17 20.42
CA ALA A 181 1.93 8.16 19.82
C ALA A 181 1.33 8.78 18.54
N LEU A 182 0.49 8.07 17.79
CA LEU A 182 -0.32 8.63 16.71
C LEU A 182 -1.34 9.65 17.23
N ALA A 183 -1.98 9.35 18.36
CA ALA A 183 -2.93 10.27 19.00
C ALA A 183 -2.23 11.54 19.51
N VAL A 184 -1.08 11.41 20.14
CA VAL A 184 -0.25 12.56 20.60
C VAL A 184 0.21 13.40 19.41
N LEU A 185 0.70 12.77 18.34
CA LEU A 185 1.14 13.49 17.15
C LEU A 185 -0.02 14.18 16.41
N ARG A 186 -1.22 13.59 16.43
CA ARG A 186 -2.45 14.21 15.92
C ARG A 186 -2.84 15.45 16.72
N GLU A 187 -2.70 15.40 18.05
CA GLU A 187 -2.94 16.53 18.93
C GLU A 187 -1.90 17.64 18.69
N GLU A 188 -0.61 17.31 18.62
CA GLU A 188 0.46 18.27 18.28
C GLU A 188 0.25 18.90 16.89
N MET A 189 -0.26 18.14 15.91
CA MET A 189 -0.60 18.67 14.59
C MET A 189 -1.86 19.55 14.56
N LEU A 190 -2.87 19.24 15.39
CA LEU A 190 -4.05 20.09 15.58
C LEU A 190 -3.67 21.44 16.20
N GLU A 191 -2.70 21.46 17.13
CA GLU A 191 -2.13 22.69 17.69
C GLU A 191 -1.36 23.53 16.65
N LEU A 192 -0.94 22.94 15.54
CA LEU A 192 -0.19 23.61 14.47
C LEU A 192 -1.07 24.23 13.35
N GLU A 193 -2.40 24.14 13.43
CA GLU A 193 -3.37 24.65 12.42
C GLU A 193 -3.08 24.23 10.96
N VAL A 194 -2.51 23.04 10.75
CA VAL A 194 -2.32 22.49 9.39
C VAL A 194 -3.51 21.59 9.06
N TYR A 195 -4.58 22.14 8.45
CA TYR A 195 -5.73 21.36 7.96
C TYR A 195 -5.62 21.04 6.46
N PRO A 196 -6.10 19.85 6.05
CA PRO A 196 -7.24 19.81 5.14
C PRO A 196 -8.50 19.25 5.84
N GLN A 197 -9.66 19.62 5.30
CA GLN A 197 -11.00 19.36 5.82
C GLN A 197 -11.27 17.91 6.24
N ALA A 198 -12.00 17.76 7.35
CA ALA A 198 -12.55 16.51 7.83
C ALA A 198 -13.44 15.83 6.77
N ALA A 199 -13.13 14.56 6.48
CA ALA A 199 -14.06 13.60 5.92
C ALA A 199 -14.24 12.47 6.95
N ASP A 200 -15.49 12.02 7.08
CA ASP A 200 -16.04 11.27 8.20
C ASP A 200 -15.39 9.89 8.48
N ASP A 201 -15.50 9.50 9.75
CA ASP A 201 -15.23 8.21 10.42
C ASP A 201 -15.08 6.96 9.53
N GLU A 202 -13.82 6.57 9.28
CA GLU A 202 -13.38 5.17 9.17
C GLU A 202 -11.84 5.15 9.26
N ALA A 203 -11.27 4.44 10.25
CA ALA A 203 -9.84 4.20 10.50
C ALA A 203 -8.83 4.96 9.60
N THR A 204 -8.74 6.28 9.83
CA THR A 204 -7.93 7.21 9.05
C THR A 204 -6.45 7.00 9.39
N SER A 205 -5.65 6.59 8.40
CA SER A 205 -4.21 6.38 8.56
C SER A 205 -3.48 7.71 8.75
N MET A 206 -2.34 7.74 9.45
CA MET A 206 -1.47 8.93 9.64
C MET A 206 -1.24 9.75 8.35
N PHE A 207 -1.33 9.09 7.19
CA PHE A 207 -1.12 9.66 5.87
C PHE A 207 -2.31 10.43 5.27
N ASP A 208 -3.47 10.49 5.91
CA ASP A 208 -4.55 11.40 5.49
C ASP A 208 -4.35 12.84 6.04
N VAL A 209 -3.44 13.01 7.01
CA VAL A 209 -3.13 14.29 7.68
C VAL A 209 -1.93 15.02 7.05
N ILE A 210 -1.06 14.28 6.34
CA ILE A 210 0.12 14.82 5.66
C ILE A 210 -0.24 15.08 4.19
N PRO A 211 0.09 16.23 3.56
CA PRO A 211 -0.23 16.51 2.16
C PRO A 211 0.26 15.37 1.25
N GLN A 212 -0.70 14.58 0.73
CA GLN A 212 -0.43 13.30 0.07
C GLN A 212 0.36 13.42 -1.23
N ASP A 213 0.44 14.63 -1.82
CA ASP A 213 1.03 14.79 -3.15
C ASP A 213 2.57 14.84 -3.16
N THR A 214 3.25 15.00 -2.01
CA THR A 214 4.72 15.16 -2.03
C THR A 214 5.53 14.44 -0.96
N THR A 215 4.94 13.94 0.13
CA THR A 215 5.73 13.32 1.20
C THR A 215 6.25 11.92 0.85
N PRO A 216 7.51 11.60 1.20
CA PRO A 216 8.02 10.24 1.11
C PRO A 216 7.19 9.25 1.92
N GLN A 217 6.96 8.06 1.36
CA GLN A 217 6.27 6.97 2.04
C GLN A 217 6.97 5.65 1.71
N MET A 218 6.91 4.70 2.63
CA MET A 218 7.36 3.34 2.39
C MET A 218 6.45 2.68 1.37
N LYS A 219 7.04 2.11 0.33
CA LYS A 219 6.34 1.35 -0.70
C LYS A 219 6.88 -0.06 -0.72
N LEU A 220 6.05 -1.05 -0.38
CA LEU A 220 6.53 -2.42 -0.30
C LEU A 220 7.10 -2.89 -1.65
N HIS A 221 8.39 -3.22 -1.65
CA HIS A 221 9.08 -3.81 -2.78
C HIS A 221 9.47 -5.26 -2.48
N VAL A 222 9.42 -6.10 -3.52
CA VAL A 222 9.81 -7.51 -3.45
C VAL A 222 10.72 -7.91 -4.60
N GLU A 223 11.62 -8.83 -4.31
CA GLU A 223 12.38 -9.59 -5.30
C GLU A 223 11.61 -10.86 -5.67
N VAL A 224 11.61 -11.23 -6.96
CA VAL A 224 10.85 -12.38 -7.49
C VAL A 224 11.78 -13.36 -8.19
N TRP A 225 11.76 -14.62 -7.76
CA TRP A 225 12.39 -15.74 -8.45
C TRP A 225 11.33 -16.58 -9.17
N VAL A 226 11.46 -16.65 -10.50
CA VAL A 226 10.54 -17.41 -11.35
C VAL A 226 10.69 -18.92 -11.15
N ASP A 227 11.88 -19.37 -10.77
CA ASP A 227 12.16 -20.78 -10.45
C ASP A 227 11.95 -21.05 -8.97
N ILE A 228 10.94 -21.87 -8.67
CA ILE A 228 10.63 -22.27 -7.30
C ILE A 228 11.62 -23.29 -6.72
N SER A 229 12.43 -23.94 -7.57
CA SER A 229 13.53 -24.80 -7.11
C SER A 229 14.75 -24.02 -6.59
N SER A 230 14.68 -22.68 -6.58
CA SER A 230 15.70 -21.80 -6.00
C SER A 230 15.76 -21.86 -4.46
N ILE A 231 14.79 -22.50 -3.81
CA ILE A 231 14.74 -22.68 -2.35
C ILE A 231 14.50 -24.15 -2.00
N GLU A 232 15.07 -24.59 -0.88
CA GLU A 232 14.82 -25.93 -0.35
C GLU A 232 13.44 -26.01 0.31
N TRP A 233 13.04 -24.97 1.03
CA TRP A 233 11.76 -24.88 1.74
C TRP A 233 11.27 -23.43 1.84
N PRO A 234 9.96 -23.17 1.63
CA PRO A 234 9.39 -21.84 1.82
C PRO A 234 9.25 -21.50 3.31
N SER A 235 9.42 -20.23 3.64
CA SER A 235 9.19 -19.71 4.99
C SER A 235 7.70 -19.54 5.28
N ASN A 236 7.32 -19.52 6.55
CA ASN A 236 5.93 -19.40 6.97
C ASN A 236 5.38 -18.00 6.65
N PRO A 237 4.24 -17.85 5.96
CA PRO A 237 3.59 -16.57 5.67
C PRO A 237 3.47 -15.61 6.85
N VAL A 238 3.28 -16.13 8.07
CA VAL A 238 3.21 -15.30 9.30
C VAL A 238 4.50 -14.50 9.52
N ASP A 239 5.65 -15.06 9.15
CA ASP A 239 6.93 -14.35 9.28
C ASP A 239 6.99 -13.13 8.37
N LEU A 240 6.34 -13.16 7.20
CA LEU A 240 6.30 -12.03 6.27
C LEU A 240 5.62 -10.82 6.91
N GLY A 241 4.51 -11.06 7.62
CA GLY A 241 3.81 -10.02 8.38
C GLY A 241 4.74 -9.35 9.39
N SER A 242 5.59 -10.13 10.07
CA SER A 242 6.57 -9.60 11.01
C SER A 242 7.67 -8.75 10.33
N GLU A 243 8.10 -9.13 9.12
CA GLU A 243 9.07 -8.35 8.34
C GLU A 243 8.47 -7.02 7.86
N ILE A 244 7.21 -7.04 7.39
CA ILE A 244 6.47 -5.83 7.00
C ILE A 244 6.28 -4.91 8.21
N LYS A 245 5.92 -5.44 9.39
CA LYS A 245 5.81 -4.66 10.63
C LYS A 245 7.12 -3.97 11.00
N ARG A 246 8.27 -4.64 10.83
CA ARG A 246 9.58 -4.03 11.06
C ARG A 246 9.86 -2.87 10.11
N LEU A 247 9.52 -3.00 8.83
CA LEU A 247 9.67 -1.91 7.87
C LEU A 247 8.77 -0.71 8.22
N ARG A 248 7.52 -0.96 8.63
CA ARG A 248 6.62 0.10 9.12
C ARG A 248 7.17 0.81 10.36
N LYS A 249 7.86 0.09 11.24
CA LYS A 249 8.54 0.70 12.39
C LYS A 249 9.69 1.63 11.98
N ILE A 250 10.41 1.29 10.91
CA ILE A 250 11.46 2.17 10.36
C ILE A 250 10.85 3.44 9.77
N GLU A 251 9.77 3.30 9.00
CA GLU A 251 9.00 4.43 8.46
C GLU A 251 8.47 5.32 9.58
N TRP A 252 7.95 4.74 10.65
CA TRP A 252 7.50 5.46 11.83
C TRP A 252 8.62 6.28 12.49
N ASN A 253 9.76 5.64 12.76
CA ASN A 253 10.92 6.33 13.34
C ASN A 253 11.39 7.48 12.45
N TRP A 254 11.31 7.32 11.12
CA TRP A 254 11.59 8.39 10.17
C TRP A 254 10.58 9.53 10.29
N ALA A 255 9.28 9.24 10.32
CA ALA A 255 8.23 10.25 10.44
C ALA A 255 8.40 11.10 11.72
N GLN A 256 8.72 10.47 12.85
CA GLN A 256 9.01 11.17 14.11
C GLN A 256 10.20 12.13 14.00
N ARG A 257 11.26 11.73 13.28
CA ARG A 257 12.42 12.61 13.02
C ARG A 257 12.04 13.81 12.16
N VAL A 258 11.25 13.59 11.12
CA VAL A 258 10.80 14.67 10.22
C VAL A 258 9.94 15.69 10.98
N VAL A 259 9.01 15.23 11.81
CA VAL A 259 8.15 16.10 12.63
C VAL A 259 8.98 16.88 13.65
N SER A 260 9.88 16.22 14.38
CA SER A 260 10.73 16.90 15.37
C SER A 260 11.67 17.93 14.74
N GLU A 261 12.21 17.66 13.55
CA GLU A 261 13.03 18.62 12.80
C GLU A 261 12.19 19.84 12.33
N ALA A 262 10.96 19.60 11.86
CA ALA A 262 10.04 20.67 11.45
C ALA A 262 9.68 21.58 12.65
N LEU A 263 9.42 20.99 13.82
CA LEU A 263 9.18 21.72 15.07
C LEU A 263 10.42 22.53 15.50
N ALA A 264 11.61 21.94 15.42
CA ALA A 264 12.86 22.60 15.81
C ALA A 264 13.26 23.78 14.90
N LYS A 265 12.85 23.77 13.62
CA LYS A 265 13.08 24.86 12.66
C LYS A 265 12.06 26.01 12.76
N LYS A 266 10.92 25.80 13.41
CA LYS A 266 9.86 26.82 13.60
C LYS A 266 10.28 28.04 14.46
N PRO A 267 11.07 27.94 15.54
CA PRO A 267 11.52 29.12 16.29
C PRO A 267 12.40 30.08 15.47
N GLU A 268 13.03 29.62 14.38
CA GLU A 268 13.82 30.50 13.50
C GLU A 268 12.98 31.19 12.41
N THR A 269 11.85 30.59 12.01
CA THR A 269 10.94 31.20 11.02
C THR A 269 10.00 32.24 11.65
N SER A 270 9.62 32.12 12.94
CA SER A 270 8.93 33.20 13.64
C SER A 270 9.83 34.43 13.86
N ALA A 271 11.13 34.24 14.06
CA ALA A 271 12.11 35.33 14.12
C ALA A 271 12.28 36.05 12.76
N SER A 272 12.05 35.36 11.64
CA SER A 272 12.03 35.99 10.30
C SER A 272 10.73 36.73 9.99
N LEU A 273 9.61 36.36 10.61
CA LEU A 273 8.33 37.08 10.49
C LEU A 273 8.30 38.38 11.33
N GLU A 274 9.08 38.48 12.41
CA GLU A 274 9.23 39.74 13.16
C GLU A 274 10.10 40.78 12.44
N GLY A 275 10.90 40.38 11.45
CA GLY A 275 11.75 41.28 10.66
C GLY A 275 11.03 42.07 9.56
N ILE A 276 9.76 41.74 9.25
CA ILE A 276 8.98 42.44 8.21
C ILE A 276 8.01 43.47 8.83
N SER A 277 7.85 43.49 10.16
CA SER A 277 6.94 44.42 10.87
C SER A 277 7.55 45.80 11.18
N CYS A 278 8.53 46.27 10.39
CA CYS A 278 9.08 47.61 10.53
C CYS A 278 9.45 48.21 9.18
N ALA A 279 8.43 48.42 8.34
CA ALA A 279 8.51 49.35 7.22
C ALA A 279 7.29 50.28 7.34
N ASP A 280 7.54 51.48 7.84
CA ASP A 280 6.60 52.58 7.95
C ASP A 280 5.89 52.80 6.60
N ILE A 281 4.57 52.67 6.58
CA ILE A 281 3.74 53.25 5.53
C ILE A 281 3.15 54.54 6.11
N ASP A 282 3.84 55.63 5.82
CA ASP A 282 3.38 57.00 5.99
C ASP A 282 2.01 57.16 5.32
N THR A 283 1.00 57.40 6.14
CA THR A 283 -0.33 57.81 5.68
C THR A 283 -0.35 59.33 5.63
N SER A 284 -0.13 59.89 4.44
CA SER A 284 -0.35 61.32 4.19
C SER A 284 -0.75 61.58 2.74
N GLY A 285 -2.07 61.73 2.55
CA GLY A 285 -2.70 62.67 1.63
C GLY A 285 -2.67 62.36 0.13
N LEU A 286 -3.85 62.15 -0.46
CA LEU A 286 -4.36 62.93 -1.60
C LEU A 286 -5.84 62.56 -1.85
N GLU A 287 -6.71 63.56 -1.70
CA GLU A 287 -8.11 63.55 -2.16
C GLU A 287 -8.21 63.82 -3.68
N LEU A 288 -9.42 63.58 -4.23
CA LEU A 288 -9.99 64.02 -5.53
C LEU A 288 -9.54 63.20 -6.76
N ASP A 289 -10.36 62.86 -7.75
CA ASP A 289 -11.78 63.11 -8.05
C ASP A 289 -12.23 62.04 -9.07
N GLY A 290 -13.54 61.88 -9.27
CA GLY A 290 -14.11 60.77 -10.04
C GLY A 290 -14.01 60.84 -11.57
N GLU A 291 -14.27 59.70 -12.21
CA GLU A 291 -15.01 59.62 -13.49
C GLU A 291 -15.84 58.33 -13.55
N VAL A 292 -17.08 58.52 -14.00
CA VAL A 292 -18.15 57.55 -14.26
C VAL A 292 -17.95 56.98 -15.65
N PHE A 293 -18.10 55.66 -15.85
CA PHE A 293 -18.75 55.11 -17.05
C PHE A 293 -19.51 53.82 -16.71
N GLU A 294 -20.80 53.86 -17.09
CA GLU A 294 -21.82 52.82 -16.99
C GLU A 294 -21.60 51.71 -18.04
N ASP A 295 -21.94 50.45 -17.72
CA ASP A 295 -22.47 49.51 -18.71
C ASP A 295 -23.40 48.47 -18.05
N ASP A 296 -24.66 48.56 -18.47
CA ASP A 296 -25.80 47.62 -18.55
C ASP A 296 -25.52 46.15 -18.12
N GLY A 297 -26.26 45.47 -17.25
CA GLY A 297 -27.71 45.45 -17.07
C GLY A 297 -28.31 44.14 -17.62
N SER A 298 -28.26 43.04 -16.85
CA SER A 298 -29.37 42.06 -16.77
C SER A 298 -29.15 41.02 -15.67
N ASP A 299 -29.80 41.26 -14.54
CA ASP A 299 -30.21 40.27 -13.55
C ASP A 299 -31.36 39.45 -14.14
N MET A 300 -31.21 38.12 -14.21
CA MET A 300 -32.34 37.18 -14.36
C MET A 300 -32.12 35.99 -13.43
N SER A 301 -32.43 36.24 -12.17
CA SER A 301 -32.73 35.27 -11.12
C SER A 301 -33.79 34.25 -11.58
N ILE A 302 -33.43 32.97 -11.74
CA ILE A 302 -34.38 31.86 -11.89
C ILE A 302 -34.60 31.21 -10.52
N LEU A 303 -35.85 31.23 -10.06
CA LEU A 303 -36.34 30.71 -8.76
C LEU A 303 -37.44 29.64 -8.97
N PRO A 304 -37.83 28.89 -7.92
CA PRO A 304 -38.08 27.45 -7.99
C PRO A 304 -39.53 27.08 -8.33
N GLU A 305 -40.03 27.53 -9.48
CA GLU A 305 -41.42 27.29 -9.89
C GLU A 305 -41.68 27.06 -11.39
N ASP A 306 -40.63 27.00 -12.23
CA ASP A 306 -40.77 26.71 -13.67
C ASP A 306 -40.78 25.20 -14.03
N ALA A 307 -41.22 24.37 -13.09
CA ALA A 307 -41.48 22.95 -13.33
C ALA A 307 -42.79 22.76 -14.12
N ILE A 308 -42.72 22.39 -15.41
CA ILE A 308 -43.75 21.53 -16.04
C ILE A 308 -43.13 20.59 -17.08
N GLU A 309 -42.91 19.33 -16.68
CA GLU A 309 -42.91 18.19 -17.61
C GLU A 309 -44.35 17.85 -17.96
N HIS A 310 -44.74 17.95 -19.24
CA HIS A 310 -45.86 17.17 -19.76
C HIS A 310 -45.71 16.79 -21.24
N ARG A 311 -45.45 15.48 -21.41
CA ARG A 311 -46.03 14.52 -22.37
C ARG A 311 -45.60 14.52 -23.86
N ALA A 312 -44.88 13.44 -24.16
CA ALA A 312 -45.19 12.38 -25.13
C ALA A 312 -45.43 12.73 -26.62
N ASN A 313 -44.52 12.22 -27.45
CA ASN A 313 -44.82 11.22 -28.48
C ASN A 313 -43.58 10.39 -28.81
#